data_AF-A0A350NS64-F1
#
_entry.id   AF-A0A350NS64-F1
#
_cell.length_a   1.000
_cell.length_b   1.000
_cell.length_c   1.000
_cell.angle_alpha   90.00
_cell.angle_beta   90.00
_cell.angle_gamma   90.00
#
_symmetry.space_group_name_H-M   'P 1'
#
loop_
_entity.id
_entity.type
_entity.pdbx_description
1 polymer ?
#
loop_
_entity_poly.entity_id
_entity_poly.type
_entity_poly.pdbx_seq_one_letter_code
_entity_poly.pdbx_strand_id
1 'polypeptide(L)' 'AKFTSVIGREIIGNEVASGTEIIMRLGDEHVKTGKPIVYTSADSVFQIAAHEDVITVDELYKISAMARALLTG' A
#
# COMPACT_ATOMS: atom_id res chain seq x y z
N ALA A 1 6.61 -7.63 8.13
CA ALA A 1 7.75 -8.49 7.74
C ALA A 1 7.46 -9.37 6.51
N LYS A 2 6.40 -10.19 6.50
CA LYS A 2 6.12 -11.09 5.36
C LYS A 2 5.68 -10.35 4.08
N PHE A 3 4.79 -9.36 4.20
CA PHE A 3 4.30 -8.60 3.05
C PHE A 3 5.41 -7.84 2.30
N THR A 4 6.19 -7.02 3.02
CA THR A 4 7.34 -6.27 2.46
C THR A 4 8.36 -7.17 1.77
N SER A 5 8.62 -8.35 2.33
CA SER A 5 9.52 -9.34 1.72
C SER A 5 8.97 -9.92 0.42
N VAL A 6 7.65 -10.14 0.31
CA VAL A 6 7.02 -10.72 -0.88
C VAL A 6 6.93 -9.70 -2.02
N ILE A 7 6.64 -8.44 -1.70
CA ILE A 7 6.52 -7.38 -2.72
C ILE A 7 7.88 -6.77 -3.10
N GLY A 8 8.95 -7.09 -2.36
CA GLY A 8 10.29 -6.56 -2.61
C GLY A 8 10.44 -5.05 -2.36
N ARG A 9 9.53 -4.45 -1.59
CA ARG A 9 9.47 -3.01 -1.30
C ARG A 9 9.18 -2.78 0.18
N GLU A 10 9.78 -1.75 0.75
CA GLU A 10 9.33 -1.20 2.04
C GLU A 10 7.99 -0.48 1.89
N ILE A 11 7.27 -0.27 2.99
CA ILE A 11 5.98 0.42 3.02
C ILE A 11 6.03 1.62 3.94
N ILE A 12 5.09 2.55 3.76
CA ILE A 12 4.80 3.65 4.69
C ILE A 12 3.32 3.61 5.12
N GLY A 13 3.01 4.23 6.26
CA GLY A 13 1.69 4.16 6.89
C GLY A 13 1.60 2.97 7.86
N ASN A 14 0.79 1.97 7.50
CA ASN A 14 0.37 0.85 8.36
C ASN A 14 -0.44 1.31 9.59
N GLU A 15 -1.44 2.15 9.34
CA GLU A 15 -2.34 2.68 10.36
C GLU A 15 -3.80 2.69 9.87
N VAL A 16 -4.73 2.92 10.80
CA VAL A 16 -6.15 3.16 10.50
C VAL A 16 -6.28 4.60 10.02
N ALA A 17 -6.77 4.82 8.81
CA ALA A 17 -7.00 6.15 8.26
C ALA A 17 -8.03 6.11 7.11
N SER A 18 -8.61 7.26 6.79
CA SER A 18 -9.35 7.40 5.53
C SER A 18 -8.38 7.47 4.34
N GLY A 19 -8.83 7.03 3.16
CA GLY A 19 -8.00 7.07 1.95
C GLY A 19 -7.55 8.49 1.59
N THR A 20 -8.44 9.47 1.69
CA THR A 20 -8.10 10.88 1.42
C THR A 20 -7.07 11.42 2.40
N GLU A 21 -7.24 11.17 3.70
CA GLU A 21 -6.32 11.67 4.72
C GLU A 21 -4.90 11.11 4.55
N ILE A 22 -4.77 9.79 4.38
CA ILE A 22 -3.46 9.15 4.34
C ILE A 22 -2.70 9.47 3.05
N ILE A 23 -3.41 9.64 1.93
CA ILE A 23 -2.82 10.10 0.67
C ILE A 23 -2.33 11.55 0.83
N MET A 24 -3.10 12.43 1.47
CA MET A 24 -2.65 13.81 1.73
C MET A 24 -1.40 13.87 2.61
N ARG A 25 -1.30 12.99 3.61
CA ARG A 25 -0.16 12.97 4.55
C ARG A 25 1.09 12.32 3.98
N LEU A 26 0.95 11.23 3.22
CA LEU A 26 2.06 10.35 2.82
C LEU A 26 2.31 10.33 1.31
N GLY A 27 1.49 11.02 0.50
CA GLY A 27 1.60 11.03 -0.96
C GLY A 27 2.96 11.52 -1.46
N ASP A 28 3.46 12.64 -0.93
CA ASP A 28 4.77 13.18 -1.32
C ASP A 28 5.92 12.25 -0.92
N GLU A 29 5.83 11.61 0.25
CA GLU A 29 6.83 10.62 0.69
C GLU A 29 6.80 9.38 -0.20
N HIS A 30 5.61 8.90 -0.57
CA HIS A 30 5.44 7.82 -1.54
C HIS A 30 6.10 8.17 -2.88
N VAL A 31 5.82 9.35 -3.43
CA VAL A 31 6.41 9.79 -4.71
C VAL A 31 7.93 9.90 -4.62
N LYS A 32 8.45 10.41 -3.51
CA LYS A 32 9.90 10.56 -3.29
C LYS A 32 10.63 9.23 -3.10
N THR A 33 9.99 8.24 -2.48
CA THR A 33 10.66 6.99 -2.03
C THR A 33 10.28 5.76 -2.84
N GLY A 34 9.16 5.79 -3.56
CA GLY A 34 8.59 4.64 -4.25
C GLY A 34 7.97 3.57 -3.32
N LYS A 35 7.85 3.85 -2.01
CA LYS A 35 7.25 2.93 -1.03
C LYS A 35 5.73 3.04 -1.09
N PRO A 36 4.97 1.97 -1.39
CA PRO A 36 3.51 2.04 -1.38
C PRO A 36 2.97 2.40 0.02
N ILE A 37 1.85 3.10 0.04
CA ILE A 37 1.14 3.47 1.27
C ILE A 37 0.21 2.31 1.61
N VAL A 38 0.38 1.72 2.80
CA VAL A 38 -0.51 0.67 3.31
C VAL A 38 -1.36 1.24 4.42
N TYR A 39 -2.65 0.95 4.42
CA TYR A 39 -3.57 1.42 5.45
C TYR A 39 -4.78 0.50 5.60
N THR A 40 -5.53 0.69 6.68
CA THR A 40 -6.79 -0.01 6.92
C THR A 40 -7.88 0.96 7.37
N SER A 41 -9.10 0.46 7.50
CA SER A 41 -10.26 1.22 7.97
C SER A 41 -10.86 0.56 9.21
N ALA A 42 -12.06 0.97 9.61
CA ALA A 42 -12.79 0.28 10.67
C ALA A 42 -13.20 -1.15 10.27
N ASP A 43 -13.39 -1.39 8.97
CA ASP A 43 -13.67 -2.73 8.44
C ASP A 43 -12.40 -3.54 8.25
N SER A 44 -12.55 -4.87 8.20
CA SER A 44 -11.45 -5.80 7.93
C SER A 44 -11.02 -5.74 6.46
N VAL A 45 -10.24 -4.70 6.13
CA VAL A 45 -9.70 -4.46 4.79
C VAL A 45 -8.21 -4.19 4.86
N PHE A 46 -7.51 -4.56 3.79
CA PHE A 46 -6.10 -4.21 3.60
C PHE A 46 -5.99 -3.37 2.34
N GLN A 47 -5.67 -2.09 2.49
CA GLN A 47 -5.68 -1.12 1.40
C GLN A 47 -4.25 -0.69 1.06
N ILE A 48 -4.01 -0.53 -0.24
CA ILE A 48 -2.71 -0.11 -0.78
C ILE A 48 -2.98 1.06 -1.72
N ALA A 49 -2.29 2.17 -1.51
CA ALA A 49 -2.34 3.34 -2.38
C ALA A 49 -0.95 3.61 -2.96
N ALA A 50 -0.92 4.02 -4.23
CA ALA A 50 0.27 4.44 -4.94
C ALA A 50 -0.10 5.41 -6.07
N HIS A 51 0.79 6.34 -6.37
CA HIS A 51 0.70 7.20 -7.55
C HIS A 51 1.10 6.39 -8.78
N GLU A 52 0.30 6.45 -9.85
CA GLU A 52 0.47 5.58 -11.03
C GLU A 52 1.78 5.80 -11.80
N ASP A 53 2.31 7.03 -11.80
CA ASP A 53 3.63 7.34 -12.36
C ASP A 53 4.81 6.75 -11.56
N VAL A 54 4.58 6.29 -10.33
CA VAL A 54 5.62 5.75 -9.42
C VAL A 54 5.51 4.24 -9.32
N ILE A 55 4.29 3.73 -9.17
CA ILE A 55 3.94 2.32 -9.25
C ILE A 55 2.80 2.22 -10.24
N THR A 56 3.09 1.66 -11.41
CA THR A 56 2.09 1.48 -12.48
C THR A 56 0.88 0.70 -11.97
N VAL A 57 -0.27 0.92 -12.59
CA VAL A 57 -1.51 0.21 -12.26
C VAL A 57 -1.32 -1.32 -12.31
N ASP A 58 -0.60 -1.83 -13.32
CA ASP A 58 -0.29 -3.26 -13.44
C ASP A 58 0.57 -3.78 -12.28
N GLU A 59 1.56 -3.01 -11.83
CA GLU A 59 2.37 -3.37 -10.68
C GLU A 59 1.55 -3.31 -9.38
N LEU A 60 0.72 -2.27 -9.21
CA LEU A 60 -0.17 -2.16 -8.07
C LEU A 60 -1.12 -3.37 -7.98
N TYR A 61 -1.68 -3.82 -9.10
CA TYR A 61 -2.50 -5.05 -9.13
C TYR A 61 -1.71 -6.30 -8.75
N LYS A 62 -0.45 -6.44 -9.17
CA LYS A 62 0.41 -7.55 -8.74
C LYS A 62 0.64 -7.52 -7.22
N ILE A 63 0.90 -6.34 -6.66
CA ILE A 63 1.05 -6.15 -5.21
C ILE A 63 -0.25 -6.54 -4.48
N SER A 64 -1.42 -6.12 -4.99
CA SER A 64 -2.72 -6.51 -4.42
C SER A 64 -2.95 -8.01 -4.47
N ALA A 65 -2.60 -8.69 -5.57
CA ALA A 65 -2.71 -10.14 -5.69
C ALA A 65 -1.79 -10.87 -4.69
N MET A 66 -0.57 -10.39 -4.51
CA MET A 66 0.36 -10.91 -3.49
C MET A 66 -0.18 -10.72 -2.08
N ALA A 67 -0.76 -9.55 -1.77
CA ALA A 67 -1.42 -9.31 -0.49
C ALA A 67 -2.57 -10.29 -0.25
N ARG A 68 -3.43 -10.48 -1.25
CA ARG A 68 -4.58 -11.41 -1.17
C ARG A 68 -4.16 -12.86 -0.95
N ALA A 69 -3.07 -13.30 -1.57
CA ALA A 69 -2.53 -14.65 -1.36
C ALA A 69 -1.95 -14.85 0.05
N LEU A 70 -1.49 -13.77 0.71
CA LEU A 70 -0.97 -13.81 2.07
C LEU A 70 -2.05 -13.68 3.15
N LEU A 71 -3.12 -12.93 2.87
CA LEU A 71 -4.20 -12.61 3.79
C LEU A 71 -5.35 -13.61 3.63
N THR A 72 -5.25 -14.74 4.33
CA THR A 72 -6.22 -15.86 4.27
C THR A 72 -7.07 -16.00 5.53
N GLY A 73 -7.03 -15.00 6.41
CA GLY A 73 -7.81 -14.95 7.65
C GLY A 73 -9.27 -14.59 7.42
#